data_AF-A0A7V8VXA7-F1
#
_entry.id   AF-A0A7V8VXA7-F1
#
_cell.length_a   1.000
_cell.length_b   1.000
_cell.length_c   1.000
_cell.angle_alpha   90.00
_cell.angle_beta   90.00
_cell.angle_gamma   90.00
#
_symmetry.space_group_name_H-M   'P 1'
#
loop_
_entity.id
_entity.type
_entity.pdbx_description
1 polymer ?
#
loop_
_entity_poly.entity_id
_entity_poly.type
_entity_poly.pdbx_seq_one_letter_code
_entity_poly.pdbx_strand_id
1 'polypeptide(L)'
;MPMPGPAELAIILVIVVIIFGVGKLPEIGGALGKGIREFKTESTTEEKEAARLAKGDSSTSYAVPGAVKDVREEAGITRERREVRADEI
;
A
#
# COMPACT_ATOMS: atom_id res chain seq x y z
N MET A 1 -24.26 -11.62 -33.20
CA MET A 1 -23.02 -11.90 -33.94
C MET A 1 -22.25 -12.93 -33.13
N PRO A 2 -21.75 -14.02 -33.73
CA PRO A 2 -20.99 -15.03 -32.99
C PRO A 2 -19.71 -14.39 -32.44
N MET A 3 -19.49 -14.53 -31.14
CA MET A 3 -18.26 -14.11 -30.47
C MET A 3 -17.21 -15.22 -30.64
N PRO A 4 -15.94 -14.88 -30.84
CA PRO A 4 -14.91 -15.88 -30.95
C PRO A 4 -14.82 -16.70 -29.66
N GLY A 5 -14.81 -18.02 -29.80
CA GLY A 5 -14.73 -18.94 -28.68
C GLY A 5 -13.34 -18.93 -28.05
N PRO A 6 -13.18 -19.50 -26.82
CA PRO A 6 -11.88 -19.63 -26.18
C PRO A 6 -10.82 -20.32 -27.05
N ALA A 7 -11.24 -21.28 -27.89
CA ALA A 7 -10.36 -21.97 -28.84
C ALA A 7 -9.85 -21.04 -29.96
N GLU A 8 -10.71 -20.18 -30.51
CA GLU A 8 -10.32 -19.22 -31.56
C GLU A 8 -9.39 -18.14 -31.01
N LEU A 9 -9.66 -17.65 -29.79
CA LEU A 9 -8.75 -16.75 -29.08
C LEU A 9 -7.37 -17.37 -28.83
N ALA A 10 -7.31 -18.66 -28.48
CA ALA A 10 -6.05 -19.36 -28.30
C ALA A 10 -5.24 -19.45 -29.61
N ILE A 11 -5.88 -19.69 -30.75
CA ILE A 11 -5.21 -19.72 -32.06
C ILE A 11 -4.61 -18.34 -32.39
N ILE A 12 -5.37 -17.26 -32.18
CA ILE A 12 -4.87 -15.90 -32.41
C ILE A 12 -3.68 -15.61 -31.49
N LEU A 13 -3.76 -16.00 -30.22
CA LEU A 13 -2.67 -15.84 -29.27
C LEU A 13 -1.40 -16.55 -29.75
N VAL A 14 -1.50 -17.77 -30.27
CA VAL A 14 -0.35 -18.52 -30.81
C VAL A 14 0.28 -17.78 -31.99
N ILE A 15 -0.50 -17.22 -32.90
CA ILE A 15 0.02 -16.43 -34.04
C ILE A 15 0.80 -15.21 -33.54
N VAL A 16 0.24 -14.49 -32.57
CA VAL A 16 0.89 -13.32 -31.93
C VAL A 16 2.22 -13.74 -31.27
N VAL A 17 2.23 -14.87 -30.55
CA VAL A 17 3.44 -15.43 -29.94
C VAL A 17 4.51 -15.77 -30.99
N ILE A 18 4.13 -16.25 -32.17
CA ILE A 18 5.09 -16.56 -33.23
C ILE A 18 5.71 -15.29 -33.80
N ILE A 19 4.92 -14.22 -33.99
CA ILE A 19 5.40 -12.94 -34.54
C ILE A 19 6.29 -12.21 -33.53
N PHE A 20 5.85 -12.09 -32.27
CA PHE A 20 6.56 -11.34 -31.24
C PHE A 20 7.60 -12.18 -30.47
N GLY A 21 7.48 -13.50 -30.50
CA GLY A 21 8.28 -14.44 -29.71
C GLY A 21 7.72 -14.69 -28.29
N VAL A 22 7.95 -15.90 -27.77
CA VAL A 22 7.52 -16.32 -26.41
C VAL A 22 8.09 -15.45 -25.28
N GLY A 23 9.24 -14.79 -25.52
CA GLY A 23 9.90 -13.95 -24.52
C GLY A 23 9.34 -12.53 -24.41
N LYS A 24 8.75 -11.98 -25.49
CA LYS A 24 8.29 -10.58 -25.51
C LYS A 24 6.94 -10.36 -24.84
N LEU A 25 6.05 -11.35 -24.89
CA LEU A 25 4.76 -11.31 -24.21
C LEU A 25 4.86 -11.15 -22.68
N PRO A 26 5.65 -11.95 -21.94
CA PRO A 26 5.79 -11.77 -20.49
C PRO A 26 6.55 -10.48 -20.12
N GLU A 27 7.49 -10.03 -20.96
CA GLU A 27 8.20 -8.76 -20.78
C GLU A 27 7.22 -7.57 -20.80
N ILE A 28 6.37 -7.50 -21.83
CA ILE A 28 5.36 -6.44 -22.00
C ILE A 28 4.24 -6.60 -20.97
N GLY A 29 3.75 -7.82 -20.75
CA GLY A 29 2.70 -8.12 -19.77
C GLY A 29 3.12 -7.80 -18.34
N GLY A 30 4.39 -8.01 -17.99
CA GLY A 30 4.93 -7.64 -16.68
C GLY A 30 4.98 -6.13 -16.46
N ALA A 31 5.38 -5.36 -17.47
CA ALA A 31 5.38 -3.90 -17.42
C ALA A 31 3.95 -3.32 -17.34
N LEU A 32 3.05 -3.81 -18.19
CA LEU A 32 1.64 -3.44 -18.17
C LEU A 32 0.95 -3.83 -16.85
N GLY A 33 1.25 -5.01 -16.33
CA GLY A 33 0.66 -5.49 -15.07
C GLY A 33 1.05 -4.64 -13.87
N LYS A 34 2.32 -4.17 -13.81
CA LYS A 34 2.77 -3.21 -12.79
C LYS A 34 2.04 -1.88 -12.93
N GLY A 35 1.96 -1.32 -14.14
CA GLY A 35 1.25 -0.07 -14.39
C GLY A 35 -0.24 -0.13 -14.06
N ILE A 36 -0.93 -1.24 -14.40
CA ILE A 36 -2.34 -1.45 -14.04
C ILE A 36 -2.50 -1.58 -12.52
N ARG A 37 -1.56 -2.24 -11.83
CA ARG A 37 -1.60 -2.41 -10.37
C ARG A 37 -1.39 -1.08 -9.65
N GLU A 38 -0.44 -0.28 -10.09
CA GLU A 38 -0.19 1.07 -9.58
C GLU A 38 -1.41 1.96 -9.85
N PHE A 39 -1.90 2.00 -11.09
CA PHE A 39 -3.12 2.75 -11.45
C PHE A 39 -4.32 2.36 -10.57
N LYS A 40 -4.58 1.07 -10.39
CA LYS A 40 -5.67 0.60 -9.53
C LYS A 40 -5.45 0.97 -8.07
N THR A 41 -4.21 0.91 -7.58
CA THR A 41 -3.87 1.26 -6.20
C THR A 41 -4.12 2.74 -5.96
N GLU A 42 -3.65 3.63 -6.82
CA GLU A 42 -3.87 5.06 -6.70
C GLU A 42 -5.36 5.41 -6.79
N SER A 43 -6.07 4.90 -7.80
CA SER A 43 -7.51 5.13 -7.97
C SER A 43 -8.33 4.62 -6.78
N THR A 44 -7.95 3.47 -6.21
CA THR A 44 -8.61 2.93 -5.00
C THR A 44 -8.20 3.69 -3.74
N THR A 45 -6.99 4.26 -3.69
CA THR A 45 -6.49 4.99 -2.51
C THR A 45 -7.19 6.34 -2.40
N GLU A 46 -7.41 7.06 -3.49
CA GLU A 46 -8.24 8.28 -3.48
C GLU A 46 -9.66 8.02 -2.96
N GLU A 47 -10.28 6.91 -3.40
CA GLU A 47 -11.61 6.49 -2.93
C GLU A 47 -11.60 6.02 -1.46
N LYS A 48 -10.54 5.32 -1.05
CA LYS A 48 -10.38 4.83 0.33
C LYS A 48 -9.94 5.92 1.30
N GLU A 49 -9.21 6.94 0.89
CA GLU A 49 -8.78 8.05 1.75
C GLU A 49 -9.98 8.92 2.12
N ALA A 50 -10.86 9.20 1.15
CA ALA A 50 -12.16 9.83 1.41
C ALA A 50 -13.05 8.99 2.35
N ALA A 51 -13.02 7.65 2.24
CA ALA A 51 -13.75 6.75 3.14
C ALA A 51 -13.09 6.57 4.52
N ARG A 52 -11.76 6.73 4.63
CA ARG A 52 -11.00 6.61 5.87
C ARG A 52 -11.09 7.86 6.74
N LEU A 53 -11.16 9.07 6.17
CA LEU A 53 -11.46 10.28 6.95
C LEU A 53 -12.86 10.25 7.58
N ALA A 54 -13.79 9.46 7.05
CA ALA A 54 -15.15 9.29 7.60
C ALA A 54 -15.28 8.20 8.69
N LYS A 55 -14.24 7.38 8.90
CA LYS A 55 -14.25 6.31 9.93
C LYS A 55 -13.01 6.40 10.80
N GLY A 56 -13.16 7.11 11.92
CA GLY A 56 -12.22 7.06 13.04
C GLY A 56 -12.07 5.63 13.58
N ASP A 57 -10.81 5.19 13.56
CA ASP A 57 -10.16 4.10 14.29
C ASP A 57 -10.62 2.64 14.18
N SER A 58 -9.59 1.77 14.25
CA SER A 58 -9.63 0.34 14.60
C SER A 58 -9.71 -0.68 13.46
N SER A 59 -8.56 -0.95 12.81
CA SER A 59 -8.01 -2.32 12.73
C SER A 59 -6.68 -2.33 11.97
N THR A 60 -5.61 -1.95 12.69
CA THR A 60 -4.30 -2.59 12.50
C THR A 60 -4.47 -4.06 12.89
N SER A 61 -4.85 -4.88 11.91
CA SER A 61 -4.86 -6.35 12.02
C SER A 61 -4.36 -6.96 10.70
N TYR A 62 -3.15 -6.58 10.30
CA TYR A 62 -2.29 -7.42 9.48
C TYR A 62 -0.90 -7.38 10.11
N ALA A 63 -0.53 -8.51 10.72
CA ALA A 63 0.69 -8.69 11.46
C ALA A 63 1.94 -8.40 10.60
N VAL A 64 2.77 -7.47 11.05
CA VAL A 64 4.22 -7.51 10.81
C VAL A 64 4.86 -7.88 12.15
N PRO A 65 5.39 -9.10 12.31
CA PRO A 65 6.11 -9.47 13.52
C PRO A 65 7.49 -8.81 13.50
N GLY A 66 7.71 -7.89 14.44
CA GLY A 66 9.05 -7.43 14.79
C GLY A 66 9.37 -6.00 14.37
N ALA A 67 8.91 -5.03 15.17
CA ALA A 67 9.58 -3.74 15.40
C ALA A 67 8.77 -2.87 16.37
N VAL A 68 8.42 -3.39 17.55
CA VAL A 68 7.82 -2.56 18.62
C VAL A 68 8.65 -2.73 19.88
N LYS A 69 9.83 -2.13 19.85
CA LYS A 69 10.57 -1.71 21.04
C LYS A 69 10.79 -0.22 20.85
N ASP A 70 10.67 0.54 21.93
CA ASP A 70 10.81 1.99 21.98
C ASP A 70 9.54 2.66 21.40
N VAL A 71 8.57 3.10 22.19
CA VAL A 71 8.64 4.25 23.09
C VAL A 71 7.55 4.10 24.17
N ARG A 72 7.92 3.63 25.38
CA ARG A 72 7.03 3.53 26.57
C ARG A 72 7.63 4.28 27.78
N GLU A 73 8.48 5.26 27.55
CA GLU A 73 9.15 5.97 28.64
C GLU A 73 9.10 7.49 28.37
N GLU A 74 9.02 8.28 29.44
CA GLU A 74 8.77 9.74 29.49
C GLU A 74 7.29 10.17 29.57
N ALA A 75 6.53 9.53 30.46
CA ALA A 75 5.44 10.20 31.17
C ALA A 75 5.56 9.89 32.66
N GLY A 76 6.53 10.54 33.31
CA GLY A 76 6.85 10.37 34.73
C GLY A 76 7.07 11.72 35.40
N ILE A 77 6.06 12.16 36.15
CA ILE A 77 5.98 13.39 36.94
C ILE A 77 7.10 13.45 37.99
N THR A 78 7.83 14.57 38.10
CA THR A 78 8.38 15.04 39.38
C THR A 78 8.22 16.55 39.53
N ARG A 79 7.14 16.91 40.24
CA ARG A 79 6.98 18.20 40.91
C ARG A 79 8.05 18.32 42.00
N GLU A 80 9.06 19.15 41.80
CA GLU A 80 9.90 19.63 42.90
C GLU A 80 10.66 20.91 42.51
N ARG A 81 10.09 22.09 42.80
CA ARG A 81 10.84 23.32 43.13
C ARG A 81 9.89 24.39 43.68
N ARG A 82 9.35 24.13 44.88
CA ARG A 82 9.14 25.21 45.85
C ARG A 82 10.50 25.46 46.51
N GLU A 83 10.71 26.70 46.95
CA GLU A 83 11.96 27.24 47.51
C GLU A 83 12.96 27.62 46.40
N VAL A 84 13.44 28.85 46.29
CA VAL A 84 13.82 29.75 47.36
C VAL A 84 13.52 31.20 46.96
N ARG A 85 12.71 31.84 47.79
CA ARG A 85 12.63 33.28 47.94
C ARG A 85 13.93 33.73 48.62
N ALA A 86 14.77 34.45 47.89
CA ALA A 86 15.80 35.34 48.43
C ALA A 86 15.40 36.74 47.93
N ASP A 87 15.08 37.78 48.71
CA ASP A 87 15.37 38.09 50.11
C ASP A 87 16.80 37.76 50.51
N GLU A 88 17.78 38.40 49.83
CA GLU A 88 19.00 38.87 50.49
C GLU A 88 19.66 40.03 49.69
N ILE A 89 19.59 41.23 50.29
CA ILE A 89 20.48 42.43 50.21
C ILE A 89 20.55 43.23 48.88
#